data_AF-A0A3R6TKF8-F1
#
_entry.id   AF-A0A3R6TKF8-F1
#
_cell.length_a   1.000
_cell.length_b   1.000
_cell.length_c   1.000
_cell.angle_alpha   90.00
_cell.angle_beta   90.00
_cell.angle_gamma   90.00
#
_symmetry.space_group_name_H-M   'P 1'
#
loop_
_entity.id
_entity.type
_entity.pdbx_description
1 polymer ?
#
loop_
_entity_poly.entity_id
_entity_poly.type
_entity_poly.pdbx_seq_one_letter_code
_entity_poly.pdbx_strand_id
1 'polypeptide(L)'
;MLWGDYLEGLISSKNLTELNNIRIAIEQSIDTKLTNAGIYFHTISRVKTDESIIHKLATGKYSNYDNGRKIQDIIGIRINLFYSEDIRICEQILEDTFKNDNWSKSEWEENKFEAQKCNGVFRIPSRYLRNITNDLWEYPFDQTFEVQLRTVLFEGWHEIEHEMRYKYKIDDPEHPNNLWDGQEKLARVMNSIIANLELCDWSIMQIFDNIARTQFQAGNWEYAIRSKYRLRITQDDLKPEIRTYFNENPDKVSEFFAVSKVQLVYILLNKKYHKKLTPDRVIYLINKEIVHDEYISGLLDKEQFVRVSNKDIRSEVHPLVSDYVYNQSIYIDGNGFERACEIIYDWVYQHMNPVFKQMPKEMCDVHYETIGYKVDITKKDKELYMDMQHISCDEPGVIWHSRATIHEDNVGLMLHGENICETMNSRERRYNRPKFMRDIYNQVGYIDCGRTLGENVKARMVSYPELYDLVEDKTRKLPIIVLVKPDIIPEWALDFDGYIIEADILKRTLSGIGHVLTCDEDCKTRLGEYFGADKVEGAVLYWTKNSNSPKIYSMDDINKSYFEETSHSVEDDIEYEKAFRYRLREAVSEEFVR
;
A
#
# COMPACT_ATOMS: atom_id res chain seq x y z
N MET A 1 31.52 4.13 -25.44
CA MET A 1 32.24 4.88 -24.40
C MET A 1 32.55 3.87 -23.30
N LEU A 2 33.83 3.62 -23.03
CA LEU A 2 34.26 2.63 -22.03
C LEU A 2 33.89 3.16 -20.64
N TRP A 3 33.07 2.42 -19.91
CA TRP A 3 32.65 2.71 -18.53
C TRP A 3 33.80 2.39 -17.54
N GLY A 4 34.97 2.97 -17.78
CA GLY A 4 36.22 2.54 -17.15
C GLY A 4 36.62 3.29 -15.88
N ASP A 5 36.36 4.60 -15.78
CA ASP A 5 37.16 5.41 -14.83
C ASP A 5 36.38 6.35 -13.88
N TYR A 6 35.05 6.24 -13.76
CA TYR A 6 34.28 6.93 -12.71
C TYR A 6 33.05 6.11 -12.32
N LEU A 7 33.18 5.22 -11.33
CA LEU A 7 32.12 4.30 -10.93
C LEU A 7 31.98 4.14 -9.41
N GLU A 8 32.15 5.24 -8.66
CA GLU A 8 31.51 5.41 -7.35
C GLU A 8 30.29 6.32 -7.52
N GLY A 9 29.11 5.88 -7.08
CA GLY A 9 27.91 6.71 -7.01
C GLY A 9 27.00 6.67 -8.23
N LEU A 10 26.80 5.50 -8.84
CA LEU A 10 25.85 5.35 -9.96
C LEU A 10 24.41 5.57 -9.50
N ILE A 11 24.11 5.12 -8.28
CA ILE A 11 22.90 5.51 -7.55
C ILE A 11 23.29 6.61 -6.56
N SER A 12 22.64 7.77 -6.65
CA SER A 12 22.86 8.84 -5.68
C SER A 12 22.57 8.38 -4.25
N SER A 13 23.28 8.90 -3.24
CA SER A 13 23.08 8.52 -1.84
C SER A 13 21.62 8.70 -1.37
N LYS A 14 20.95 9.73 -1.90
CA LYS A 14 19.52 9.95 -1.73
C LYS A 14 18.69 8.80 -2.31
N ASN A 15 18.87 8.46 -3.60
CA ASN A 15 18.12 7.38 -4.23
C ASN A 15 18.41 6.02 -3.61
N LEU A 16 19.64 5.76 -3.16
CA LEU A 16 19.99 4.53 -2.46
C LEU A 16 19.25 4.43 -1.12
N THR A 17 19.14 5.54 -0.39
CA THR A 17 18.36 5.60 0.86
C THR A 17 16.88 5.34 0.59
N GLU A 18 16.31 5.96 -0.44
CA GLU A 18 14.92 5.76 -0.82
C GLU A 18 14.66 4.32 -1.31
N LEU A 19 15.49 3.74 -2.18
CA LEU A 19 15.37 2.33 -2.60
C LEU A 19 15.40 1.37 -1.41
N ASN A 20 16.19 1.66 -0.38
CA ASN A 20 16.20 0.88 0.86
C ASN A 20 14.89 1.03 1.65
N ASN A 21 14.30 2.23 1.69
CA ASN A 21 12.98 2.44 2.29
C ASN A 21 11.90 1.66 1.55
N ILE A 22 11.91 1.70 0.20
CA ILE A 22 10.99 0.93 -0.64
C ILE A 22 11.15 -0.57 -0.37
N ARG A 23 12.40 -1.07 -0.35
CA ARG A 23 12.71 -2.46 -0.03
C ARG A 23 12.08 -2.88 1.30
N ILE A 24 12.30 -2.10 2.36
CA ILE A 24 11.76 -2.39 3.70
C ILE A 24 10.23 -2.40 3.69
N ALA A 25 9.60 -1.44 3.00
CA ALA A 25 8.14 -1.35 2.94
C ALA A 25 7.50 -2.54 2.20
N ILE A 26 8.09 -2.95 1.06
CA ILE A 26 7.62 -4.12 0.29
C ILE A 26 7.83 -5.41 1.10
N GLU A 27 9.01 -5.57 1.71
CA GLU A 27 9.31 -6.69 2.60
C GLU A 27 8.30 -6.79 3.74
N GLN A 28 8.01 -5.68 4.44
CA GLN A 28 7.02 -5.65 5.52
C GLN A 28 5.61 -6.00 5.04
N SER A 29 5.22 -5.56 3.84
CA SER A 29 3.91 -5.89 3.25
C SER A 29 3.79 -7.40 2.98
N ILE A 30 4.82 -7.99 2.35
CA ILE A 30 4.91 -9.44 2.09
C ILE A 30 4.90 -10.22 3.40
N ASP A 31 5.78 -9.88 4.34
CA ASP A 31 5.92 -10.58 5.62
C ASP A 31 4.62 -10.55 6.41
N THR A 32 3.93 -9.41 6.41
CA THR A 32 2.62 -9.27 7.05
C THR A 32 1.60 -10.20 6.42
N LYS A 33 1.50 -10.25 5.08
CA LYS A 33 0.57 -11.13 4.36
C LYS A 33 0.84 -12.60 4.64
N LEU A 34 2.09 -13.04 4.52
CA LEU A 34 2.49 -14.44 4.77
C LEU A 34 2.33 -14.83 6.24
N THR A 35 2.62 -13.91 7.18
CA THR A 35 2.40 -14.13 8.61
C THR A 35 0.92 -14.26 8.93
N ASN A 36 0.07 -13.41 8.35
CA ASN A 36 -1.39 -13.49 8.54
C ASN A 36 -1.97 -14.77 7.93
N ALA A 37 -1.41 -15.26 6.83
CA ALA A 37 -1.72 -16.57 6.26
C ALA A 37 -1.20 -17.75 7.10
N GLY A 38 -0.39 -17.49 8.14
CA GLY A 38 0.20 -18.50 9.01
C GLY A 38 1.32 -19.30 8.35
N ILE A 39 1.91 -18.83 7.25
CA ILE A 39 2.95 -19.54 6.51
C ILE A 39 4.28 -19.56 7.30
N TYR A 40 5.03 -20.67 7.17
CA TYR A 40 6.41 -20.75 7.67
C TYR A 40 7.38 -20.33 6.57
N PHE A 41 8.02 -19.17 6.78
CA PHE A 41 8.95 -18.58 5.83
C PHE A 41 10.07 -17.81 6.54
N HIS A 42 11.14 -17.52 5.79
CA HIS A 42 12.14 -16.53 6.11
C HIS A 42 12.37 -15.62 4.89
N THR A 43 12.37 -14.31 5.10
CA THR A 43 12.58 -13.33 4.04
C THR A 43 13.98 -12.74 4.14
N ILE A 44 14.66 -12.62 2.99
CA ILE A 44 15.92 -11.90 2.85
C ILE A 44 15.73 -10.91 1.71
N SER A 45 15.94 -9.62 1.93
CA SER A 45 15.85 -8.64 0.86
C SER A 45 17.09 -7.76 0.79
N ARG A 46 17.39 -7.25 -0.40
CA ARG A 46 18.52 -6.35 -0.63
C ARG A 46 18.25 -5.37 -1.77
N VAL A 47 18.91 -4.21 -1.70
CA VAL A 47 19.15 -3.38 -2.87
C VAL A 47 20.46 -3.85 -3.50
N LYS A 48 20.48 -3.96 -4.83
CA LYS A 48 21.65 -4.39 -5.59
C LYS A 48 22.79 -3.38 -5.43
N THR A 49 24.03 -3.86 -5.26
CA THR A 49 25.19 -2.98 -5.11
C THR A 49 25.64 -2.41 -6.46
N ASP A 50 26.29 -1.25 -6.44
CA ASP A 50 26.80 -0.57 -7.63
C ASP A 50 27.71 -1.50 -8.44
N GLU A 51 28.61 -2.27 -7.80
CA GLU A 51 29.50 -3.20 -8.51
C GLU A 51 28.73 -4.27 -9.29
N SER A 52 27.66 -4.80 -8.68
CA SER A 52 26.82 -5.81 -9.34
C SER A 52 25.99 -5.22 -10.48
N ILE A 53 25.57 -3.96 -10.36
CA ILE A 53 24.88 -3.22 -11.42
C ILE A 53 25.83 -2.97 -12.59
N ILE A 54 27.02 -2.43 -12.31
CA ILE A 54 28.07 -2.17 -13.31
C ILE A 54 28.38 -3.45 -14.07
N HIS A 55 28.59 -4.56 -13.36
CA HIS A 55 28.86 -5.84 -13.97
C HIS A 55 27.70 -6.28 -14.90
N LYS A 56 26.44 -6.09 -14.49
CA LYS A 56 25.29 -6.39 -15.36
C LYS A 56 25.27 -5.51 -16.60
N LEU A 57 25.51 -4.20 -16.47
CA LEU A 57 25.56 -3.28 -17.59
C LEU A 57 26.69 -3.63 -18.57
N ALA A 58 27.85 -4.03 -18.05
CA ALA A 58 29.01 -4.45 -18.83
C ALA A 58 28.75 -5.68 -19.72
N THR A 59 27.77 -6.53 -19.38
CA THR A 59 27.36 -7.65 -20.24
C THR A 59 26.77 -7.23 -21.58
N GLY A 60 26.39 -5.95 -21.74
CA GLY A 60 25.78 -5.41 -22.96
C GLY A 60 24.33 -5.84 -23.19
N LYS A 61 23.75 -6.64 -22.30
CA LYS A 61 22.37 -7.15 -22.41
C LYS A 61 21.30 -6.13 -22.01
N TYR A 62 21.68 -5.05 -21.34
CA TYR A 62 20.74 -4.06 -20.79
C TYR A 62 20.94 -2.69 -21.45
N SER A 63 19.85 -2.05 -21.88
CA SER A 63 19.90 -0.73 -22.52
C SER A 63 18.56 0.00 -22.49
N ASN A 64 18.60 1.31 -22.74
CA ASN A 64 17.41 2.19 -22.83
C ASN A 64 16.91 2.41 -24.26
N TYR A 65 17.45 1.68 -25.24
CA TYR A 65 16.95 1.73 -26.62
C TYR A 65 15.62 0.97 -26.75
N ASP A 66 14.82 1.29 -27.78
CA ASP A 66 13.61 0.52 -28.10
C ASP A 66 13.94 -0.97 -28.27
N ASN A 67 13.24 -1.84 -27.53
CA ASN A 67 13.48 -3.28 -27.36
C ASN A 67 14.68 -3.70 -26.48
N GLY A 68 15.33 -2.77 -25.77
CA GLY A 68 16.36 -3.07 -24.78
C GLY A 68 15.78 -3.72 -23.51
N ARG A 69 16.49 -4.71 -22.93
CA ARG A 69 16.12 -5.24 -21.61
C ARG A 69 16.54 -4.26 -20.51
N LYS A 70 15.68 -4.08 -19.51
CA LYS A 70 15.99 -3.31 -18.30
C LYS A 70 16.34 -4.25 -17.14
N ILE A 71 17.09 -3.74 -16.16
CA ILE A 71 17.42 -4.46 -14.93
C ILE A 71 16.18 -4.43 -14.02
N GLN A 72 15.64 -5.61 -13.70
CA GLN A 72 14.40 -5.77 -12.93
C GLN A 72 14.61 -6.10 -11.44
N ASP A 73 15.85 -6.44 -11.06
CA ASP A 73 16.23 -6.92 -9.71
C ASP A 73 17.07 -5.90 -8.92
N ILE A 74 16.79 -4.60 -9.09
CA ILE A 74 17.42 -3.55 -8.26
C ILE A 74 17.04 -3.76 -6.81
N ILE A 75 15.76 -4.04 -6.56
CA ILE A 75 15.26 -4.56 -5.30
C ILE A 75 15.03 -6.05 -5.52
N GLY A 76 15.77 -6.88 -4.79
CA GLY A 76 15.61 -8.34 -4.79
C GLY A 76 15.13 -8.82 -3.44
N ILE A 77 14.08 -9.62 -3.43
CA ILE A 77 13.49 -10.26 -2.25
C ILE A 77 13.55 -11.76 -2.44
N ARG A 78 14.00 -12.50 -1.43
CA ARG A 78 13.99 -13.97 -1.40
C ARG A 78 13.08 -14.42 -0.29
N ILE A 79 12.16 -15.32 -0.61
CA ILE A 79 11.24 -15.91 0.36
C ILE A 79 11.55 -17.39 0.42
N ASN A 80 12.17 -17.80 1.53
CA ASN A 80 12.56 -19.17 1.80
C ASN A 80 11.45 -19.87 2.58
N LEU A 81 10.73 -20.76 1.93
CA LEU A 81 9.57 -21.47 2.43
C LEU A 81 9.97 -22.81 3.04
N PHE A 82 9.30 -23.21 4.11
CA PHE A 82 9.62 -24.46 4.81
C PHE A 82 9.06 -25.70 4.08
N TYR A 83 7.99 -25.51 3.31
CA TYR A 83 7.30 -26.58 2.60
C TYR A 83 7.16 -26.22 1.12
N SER A 84 7.42 -27.18 0.23
CA SER A 84 7.37 -26.96 -1.21
C SER A 84 5.97 -26.61 -1.73
N GLU A 85 4.91 -27.08 -1.08
CA GLU A 85 3.53 -26.72 -1.43
C GLU A 85 3.25 -25.20 -1.27
N ASP A 86 3.96 -24.54 -0.36
CA ASP A 86 3.75 -23.13 -0.05
C ASP A 86 4.29 -22.20 -1.13
N ILE A 87 5.12 -22.72 -2.06
CA ILE A 87 5.63 -21.94 -3.20
C ILE A 87 4.44 -21.43 -4.02
N ARG A 88 3.53 -22.31 -4.43
CA ARG A 88 2.34 -21.94 -5.23
C ARG A 88 1.38 -21.02 -4.46
N ILE A 89 1.24 -21.23 -3.16
CA ILE A 89 0.42 -20.36 -2.30
C ILE A 89 1.02 -18.95 -2.25
N CYS A 90 2.34 -18.85 -2.10
CA CYS A 90 3.06 -17.58 -2.08
C CYS A 90 3.00 -16.86 -3.42
N GLU A 91 3.13 -17.59 -4.55
CA GLU A 91 2.95 -17.03 -5.90
C GLU A 91 1.62 -16.30 -6.01
N GLN A 92 0.52 -16.96 -5.63
CA GLN A 92 -0.80 -16.32 -5.66
C GLN A 92 -0.88 -15.12 -4.72
N ILE A 93 -0.40 -15.24 -3.48
CA ILE A 93 -0.44 -14.13 -2.52
C ILE A 93 0.28 -12.90 -3.09
N LEU A 94 1.38 -13.09 -3.80
CA LEU A 94 2.12 -12.01 -4.45
C LEU A 94 1.35 -11.42 -5.63
N GLU A 95 0.76 -12.24 -6.50
CA GLU A 95 -0.09 -11.78 -7.62
C GLU A 95 -1.33 -11.01 -7.13
N ASP A 96 -1.94 -11.47 -6.04
CA ASP A 96 -3.09 -10.83 -5.41
C ASP A 96 -2.71 -9.53 -4.66
N THR A 97 -1.41 -9.26 -4.45
CA THR A 97 -0.94 -8.10 -3.69
C THR A 97 -0.22 -7.06 -4.58
N PHE A 98 0.50 -7.52 -5.59
CA PHE A 98 1.33 -6.70 -6.47
C PHE A 98 1.07 -7.01 -7.94
N LYS A 99 1.18 -5.99 -8.81
CA LYS A 99 1.06 -6.17 -10.25
C LYS A 99 2.23 -7.02 -10.74
N ASN A 100 1.93 -8.22 -11.17
CA ASN A 100 2.88 -9.15 -11.78
C ASN A 100 3.26 -8.63 -13.18
N ASP A 101 4.55 -8.54 -13.45
CA ASP A 101 5.09 -8.25 -14.79
C ASP A 101 5.34 -9.58 -15.53
N ASN A 102 6.09 -10.48 -14.91
CA ASN A 102 6.28 -11.84 -15.40
C ASN A 102 6.77 -12.82 -14.32
N TRP A 103 6.59 -14.12 -14.61
CA TRP A 103 7.28 -15.20 -13.93
C TRP A 103 8.35 -15.81 -14.82
N SER A 104 9.52 -16.09 -14.25
CA SER A 104 10.55 -16.94 -14.82
C SER A 104 10.61 -18.23 -14.01
N LYS A 105 10.00 -19.30 -14.54
CA LYS A 105 9.98 -20.64 -13.93
C LYS A 105 10.78 -21.64 -14.75
N SER A 106 11.56 -22.50 -14.09
CA SER A 106 12.21 -23.62 -14.77
C SER A 106 11.18 -24.70 -15.13
N GLU A 107 11.33 -25.32 -16.30
CA GLU A 107 10.53 -26.49 -16.66
C GLU A 107 11.13 -27.76 -16.04
N TRP A 108 10.26 -28.72 -15.71
CA TRP A 108 10.70 -30.02 -15.21
C TRP A 108 11.13 -30.90 -16.40
N GLU A 109 12.42 -31.17 -16.49
CA GLU A 109 12.96 -32.15 -17.45
C GLU A 109 13.25 -33.48 -16.73
N GLU A 110 12.69 -34.59 -17.24
CA GLU A 110 12.79 -35.94 -16.62
C GLU A 110 14.24 -36.37 -16.32
N ASN A 111 15.20 -35.95 -17.16
CA ASN A 111 16.58 -36.43 -17.12
C ASN A 111 17.60 -35.39 -16.61
N LYS A 112 17.15 -34.29 -16.00
CA LYS A 112 18.04 -33.24 -15.50
C LYS A 112 17.65 -32.76 -14.10
N PHE A 113 18.64 -32.76 -13.22
CA PHE A 113 18.59 -32.03 -11.95
C PHE A 113 19.43 -30.78 -12.09
N GLU A 114 18.76 -29.65 -12.20
CA GLU A 114 19.38 -28.33 -12.31
C GLU A 114 18.68 -27.33 -11.39
N ALA A 115 19.24 -26.13 -11.28
CA ALA A 115 18.68 -25.09 -10.44
C ALA A 115 17.26 -24.73 -10.89
N GLN A 116 16.27 -25.10 -10.08
CA GLN A 116 14.88 -24.71 -10.27
C GLN A 116 14.72 -23.22 -9.99
N LYS A 117 14.14 -22.49 -10.94
CA LYS A 117 13.82 -21.07 -10.79
C LYS A 117 12.33 -20.92 -10.53
N CYS A 118 12.00 -20.08 -9.56
CA CYS A 118 10.68 -19.51 -9.41
C CYS A 118 10.88 -18.04 -9.01
N ASN A 119 11.08 -17.20 -10.03
CA ASN A 119 11.33 -15.77 -9.87
C ASN A 119 10.14 -15.00 -10.46
N GLY A 120 9.49 -14.18 -9.65
CA GLY A 120 8.46 -13.26 -10.09
C GLY A 120 9.00 -11.85 -10.12
N VAL A 121 8.68 -11.08 -11.17
CA VAL A 121 8.97 -9.66 -11.24
C VAL A 121 7.67 -8.91 -11.06
N PHE A 122 7.67 -7.95 -10.14
CA PHE A 122 6.49 -7.18 -9.77
C PHE A 122 6.78 -5.69 -9.88
N ARG A 123 5.78 -4.90 -10.29
CA ARG A 123 5.89 -3.45 -10.36
C ARG A 123 5.95 -2.84 -8.96
N ILE A 124 6.84 -1.88 -8.74
CA ILE A 124 6.88 -1.11 -7.49
C ILE A 124 5.65 -0.20 -7.45
N PRO A 125 4.82 -0.23 -6.40
CA PRO A 125 3.69 0.69 -6.27
C PRO A 125 4.11 2.17 -6.33
N SER A 126 3.39 3.00 -7.10
CA SER A 126 3.79 4.39 -7.39
C SER A 126 4.01 5.25 -6.14
N ARG A 127 3.26 4.99 -5.07
CA ARG A 127 3.43 5.70 -3.78
C ARG A 127 4.85 5.64 -3.23
N TYR A 128 5.58 4.56 -3.52
CA TYR A 128 6.95 4.35 -3.07
C TYR A 128 7.98 5.07 -3.94
N LEU A 129 7.64 5.42 -5.18
CA LEU A 129 8.55 6.01 -6.15
C LEU A 129 8.70 7.54 -6.01
N ARG A 130 7.88 8.20 -5.17
CA ARG A 130 7.79 9.68 -5.13
C ARG A 130 9.08 10.40 -4.78
N ASN A 131 9.88 9.83 -3.89
CA ASN A 131 11.10 10.46 -3.39
C ASN A 131 12.34 10.10 -4.23
N ILE A 132 12.20 9.12 -5.12
CA ILE A 132 13.23 8.74 -6.09
C ILE A 132 13.32 9.83 -7.15
N THR A 133 14.52 10.33 -7.40
CA THR A 133 14.74 11.34 -8.43
C THR A 133 14.76 10.70 -9.82
N ASN A 134 14.33 11.45 -10.85
CA ASN A 134 14.15 10.93 -12.21
C ASN A 134 15.45 10.47 -12.89
N ASP A 135 16.60 11.01 -12.46
CA ASP A 135 17.94 10.62 -12.91
C ASP A 135 18.23 9.13 -12.73
N LEU A 136 17.66 8.48 -11.71
CA LEU A 136 17.79 7.03 -11.53
C LEU A 136 17.25 6.25 -12.75
N TRP A 137 16.18 6.75 -13.36
CA TRP A 137 15.48 6.09 -14.46
C TRP A 137 16.09 6.41 -15.83
N GLU A 138 17.11 7.26 -15.89
CA GLU A 138 17.93 7.49 -17.08
C GLU A 138 18.91 6.32 -17.35
N TYR A 139 19.15 5.47 -16.36
CA TYR A 139 19.81 4.17 -16.50
C TYR A 139 18.82 3.09 -16.95
N PRO A 140 19.27 1.94 -17.49
CA PRO A 140 18.36 0.88 -17.98
C PRO A 140 17.80 0.04 -16.83
N PHE A 141 17.08 0.72 -15.95
CA PHE A 141 16.46 0.22 -14.73
C PHE A 141 14.96 0.16 -14.93
N ASP A 142 14.37 -0.97 -14.56
CA ASP A 142 12.91 -1.09 -14.52
C ASP A 142 12.39 -0.67 -13.14
N GLN A 143 11.16 -0.16 -13.10
CA GLN A 143 10.49 0.24 -11.86
C GLN A 143 9.83 -0.99 -11.20
N THR A 144 10.63 -2.03 -11.02
CA THR A 144 10.19 -3.35 -10.55
C THR A 144 11.05 -3.84 -9.38
N PHE A 145 10.55 -4.85 -8.70
CA PHE A 145 11.32 -5.68 -7.78
C PHE A 145 11.18 -7.14 -8.17
N GLU A 146 12.24 -7.93 -7.95
CA GLU A 146 12.23 -9.38 -8.17
C GLU A 146 11.99 -10.09 -6.83
N VAL A 147 11.07 -11.05 -6.82
CA VAL A 147 10.86 -12.01 -5.72
C VAL A 147 11.29 -13.39 -6.16
N GLN A 148 12.18 -14.04 -5.41
CA GLN A 148 12.63 -15.40 -5.64
C GLN A 148 12.01 -16.32 -4.58
N LEU A 149 11.25 -17.32 -5.01
CA LEU A 149 10.64 -18.31 -4.14
C LEU A 149 11.46 -19.59 -4.13
N ARG A 150 11.88 -20.04 -2.94
CA ARG A 150 12.68 -21.26 -2.77
C ARG A 150 12.29 -21.99 -1.51
N THR A 151 12.59 -23.28 -1.42
CA THR A 151 12.58 -23.98 -0.12
C THR A 151 13.83 -23.65 0.67
N VAL A 152 13.78 -23.78 2.00
CA VAL A 152 14.96 -23.59 2.88
C VAL A 152 16.10 -24.52 2.47
N LEU A 153 15.79 -25.77 2.10
CA LEU A 153 16.79 -26.74 1.64
C LEU A 153 17.45 -26.30 0.33
N PHE A 154 16.65 -25.86 -0.64
CA PHE A 154 17.14 -25.42 -1.94
C PHE A 154 17.96 -24.12 -1.86
N GLU A 155 17.54 -23.13 -1.05
CA GLU A 155 18.30 -21.89 -0.86
C GLU A 155 19.72 -22.16 -0.35
N GLY A 156 19.87 -23.06 0.63
CA GLY A 156 21.19 -23.40 1.18
C GLY A 156 22.15 -23.94 0.12
N TRP A 157 21.67 -24.79 -0.80
CA TRP A 157 22.45 -25.25 -1.93
C TRP A 157 22.69 -24.15 -2.97
N HIS A 158 21.67 -23.34 -3.27
CA HIS A 158 21.73 -22.27 -4.27
C HIS A 158 22.77 -21.21 -3.91
N GLU A 159 22.89 -20.82 -2.64
CA GLU A 159 23.90 -19.84 -2.22
C GLU A 159 25.33 -20.37 -2.40
N ILE A 160 25.57 -21.64 -2.08
CA ILE A 160 26.87 -22.29 -2.31
C ILE A 160 27.18 -22.34 -3.81
N GLU A 161 26.19 -22.75 -4.62
CA GLU A 161 26.34 -22.84 -6.07
C GLU A 161 26.63 -21.47 -6.69
N HIS A 162 25.86 -20.44 -6.32
CA HIS A 162 26.01 -19.09 -6.85
C HIS A 162 27.37 -18.48 -6.49
N GLU A 163 27.83 -18.62 -5.24
CA GLU A 163 29.15 -18.13 -4.84
C GLU A 163 30.28 -18.90 -5.54
N MET A 164 30.23 -20.24 -5.57
CA MET A 164 31.35 -21.07 -6.04
C MET A 164 31.38 -21.27 -7.55
N ARG A 165 30.25 -21.21 -8.26
CA ARG A 165 30.17 -21.41 -9.72
C ARG A 165 29.91 -20.13 -10.49
N TYR A 166 29.01 -19.28 -10.02
CA TYR A 166 28.56 -18.14 -10.84
C TYR A 166 29.53 -16.96 -10.73
N LYS A 167 29.99 -16.59 -9.52
CA LYS A 167 30.95 -15.49 -9.36
C LYS A 167 32.34 -15.79 -9.92
N TYR A 168 32.79 -17.05 -9.85
CA TYR A 168 34.09 -17.48 -10.42
C TYR A 168 34.06 -17.75 -11.93
N LYS A 169 32.89 -17.68 -12.58
CA LYS A 169 32.72 -17.74 -14.04
C LYS A 169 32.83 -16.38 -14.73
N ILE A 170 32.83 -15.30 -13.97
CA ILE A 170 32.91 -13.96 -14.53
C ILE A 170 34.27 -13.85 -15.22
N ASP A 171 34.24 -13.65 -16.54
CA ASP A 171 35.39 -13.56 -17.44
C ASP A 171 36.42 -12.56 -16.90
N ASP A 172 37.34 -13.03 -16.05
CA ASP A 172 38.57 -12.34 -15.75
C ASP A 172 39.47 -12.53 -16.98
N PRO A 173 39.75 -11.47 -17.76
CA PRO A 173 40.63 -11.58 -18.93
C PRO A 173 42.02 -12.09 -18.56
N GLU A 174 42.44 -11.98 -17.29
CA GLU A 174 43.71 -12.48 -16.77
C GLU A 174 43.65 -13.95 -16.32
N HIS A 175 42.47 -14.50 -16.01
CA HIS A 175 42.29 -15.88 -15.52
C HIS A 175 41.16 -16.61 -16.28
N PRO A 176 41.40 -17.09 -17.50
CA PRO A 176 40.38 -17.69 -18.37
C PRO A 176 39.88 -19.07 -17.89
N ASN A 177 40.51 -19.65 -16.86
CA ASN A 177 40.12 -20.95 -16.30
C ASN A 177 39.26 -20.72 -15.05
N ASN A 178 38.05 -21.25 -15.06
CA ASN A 178 37.14 -21.28 -13.91
C ASN A 178 37.44 -22.49 -13.01
N LEU A 179 37.14 -22.38 -11.71
CA LEU A 179 37.23 -23.44 -10.69
C LEU A 179 36.67 -24.79 -11.14
N TRP A 180 35.68 -24.79 -12.03
CA TRP A 180 34.93 -25.98 -12.46
C TRP A 180 35.42 -26.57 -13.79
N ASP A 181 36.36 -25.93 -14.47
CA ASP A 181 36.87 -26.42 -15.76
C ASP A 181 37.62 -27.74 -15.57
N GLY A 182 37.26 -28.76 -16.36
CA GLY A 182 37.78 -30.13 -16.21
C GLY A 182 37.28 -30.90 -14.97
N GLN A 183 36.29 -30.36 -14.24
CA GLN A 183 35.69 -30.98 -13.05
C GLN A 183 34.25 -31.46 -13.30
N GLU A 184 33.91 -31.87 -14.52
CA GLU A 184 32.52 -32.20 -14.92
C GLU A 184 31.90 -33.30 -14.06
N LYS A 185 32.71 -34.27 -13.62
CA LYS A 185 32.26 -35.33 -12.70
C LYS A 185 31.82 -34.77 -11.35
N LEU A 186 32.59 -33.86 -10.75
CA LEU A 186 32.22 -33.20 -9.50
C LEU A 186 31.06 -32.22 -9.70
N ALA A 187 31.00 -31.56 -10.86
CA ALA A 187 29.88 -30.70 -11.21
C ALA A 187 28.57 -31.49 -11.24
N ARG A 188 28.59 -32.69 -11.83
CA ARG A 188 27.46 -33.64 -11.82
C ARG A 188 27.11 -34.12 -10.41
N VAL A 189 28.09 -34.40 -9.55
CA VAL A 189 27.83 -34.78 -8.15
C VAL A 189 27.12 -33.65 -7.40
N MET A 190 27.58 -32.41 -7.54
CA MET A 190 26.93 -31.25 -6.92
C MET A 190 25.50 -31.04 -7.44
N ASN A 191 25.22 -31.32 -8.72
CA ASN A 191 23.84 -31.32 -9.24
C ASN A 191 23.01 -32.48 -8.67
N SER A 192 23.61 -33.64 -8.40
CA SER A 192 22.88 -34.75 -7.75
C SER A 192 22.48 -34.46 -6.30
N ILE A 193 23.15 -33.49 -5.63
CA ILE A 193 22.72 -33.00 -4.32
C ILE A 193 21.34 -32.35 -4.43
N ILE A 194 21.04 -31.62 -5.52
CA ILE A 194 19.71 -31.03 -5.77
C ILE A 194 18.64 -32.12 -5.75
N ALA A 195 18.89 -33.24 -6.46
CA ALA A 195 17.96 -34.37 -6.49
C ALA A 195 17.64 -34.91 -5.08
N ASN A 196 18.65 -35.00 -4.22
CA ASN A 196 18.45 -35.41 -2.83
C ASN A 196 17.65 -34.37 -2.03
N LEU A 197 17.86 -33.07 -2.26
CA LEU A 197 17.13 -32.01 -1.57
C LEU A 197 15.65 -31.96 -2.02
N GLU A 198 15.37 -32.11 -3.31
CA GLU A 198 14.00 -32.24 -3.83
C GLU A 198 13.29 -33.47 -3.24
N LEU A 199 14.00 -34.60 -3.14
CA LEU A 199 13.49 -35.80 -2.48
C LEU A 199 13.24 -35.57 -0.98
N CYS A 200 14.10 -34.84 -0.28
CA CYS A 200 13.91 -34.47 1.12
C CYS A 200 12.66 -33.61 1.29
N ASP A 201 12.48 -32.57 0.47
CA ASP A 201 11.29 -31.71 0.50
C ASP A 201 10.01 -32.54 0.28
N TRP A 202 10.01 -33.43 -0.72
CA TRP A 202 8.87 -34.33 -0.96
C TRP A 202 8.62 -35.30 0.21
N SER A 203 9.68 -35.88 0.78
CA SER A 203 9.58 -36.85 1.88
C SER A 203 9.03 -36.21 3.15
N ILE A 204 9.44 -34.98 3.48
CA ILE A 204 8.90 -34.22 4.61
C ILE A 204 7.39 -34.04 4.45
N MET A 205 6.92 -33.69 3.24
CA MET A 205 5.50 -33.56 2.95
C MET A 205 4.74 -34.87 3.19
N GLN A 206 5.25 -36.00 2.67
CA GLN A 206 4.62 -37.30 2.86
C GLN A 206 4.57 -37.73 4.33
N ILE A 207 5.60 -37.43 5.11
CA ILE A 207 5.62 -37.71 6.56
C ILE A 207 4.47 -36.97 7.25
N PHE A 208 4.32 -35.67 7.01
CA PHE A 208 3.25 -34.89 7.66
C PHE A 208 1.85 -35.26 7.18
N ASP A 209 1.67 -35.61 5.91
CA ASP A 209 0.39 -36.08 5.39
C ASP A 209 -0.01 -37.42 6.04
N ASN A 210 0.95 -38.33 6.25
CA ASN A 210 0.72 -39.58 6.96
C ASN A 210 0.43 -39.37 8.45
N ILE A 211 1.15 -38.45 9.11
CA ILE A 211 0.85 -38.05 10.49
C ILE A 211 -0.57 -37.49 10.57
N ALA A 212 -0.96 -36.60 9.66
CA ALA A 212 -2.29 -36.00 9.65
C ALA A 212 -3.40 -37.05 9.54
N ARG A 213 -3.26 -38.01 8.63
CA ARG A 213 -4.22 -39.12 8.48
C ARG A 213 -4.27 -40.00 9.73
N THR A 214 -3.12 -40.34 10.30
CA THR A 214 -3.03 -41.18 11.51
C THR A 214 -3.68 -40.49 12.72
N GLN A 215 -3.40 -39.19 12.92
CA GLN A 215 -3.98 -38.41 14.01
C GLN A 215 -5.48 -38.21 13.83
N PHE A 216 -5.93 -38.01 12.58
CA PHE A 216 -7.35 -37.92 12.25
C PHE A 216 -8.09 -39.23 12.60
N GLN A 217 -7.54 -40.39 12.20
CA GLN A 217 -8.12 -41.70 12.51
C GLN A 217 -8.14 -41.99 14.02
N ALA A 218 -7.15 -41.48 14.77
CA ALA A 218 -7.05 -41.65 16.21
C ALA A 218 -7.97 -40.70 17.03
N GLY A 219 -8.68 -39.77 16.39
CA GLY A 219 -9.50 -38.76 17.09
C GLY A 219 -8.69 -37.64 17.75
N ASN A 220 -7.42 -37.49 17.36
CA ASN A 220 -6.50 -36.49 17.89
C ASN A 220 -6.56 -35.21 17.04
N TRP A 221 -7.69 -34.50 17.15
CA TRP A 221 -8.09 -33.44 16.23
C TRP A 221 -7.10 -32.27 16.13
N GLU A 222 -6.53 -31.79 17.24
CA GLU A 222 -5.56 -30.69 17.24
C GLU A 222 -4.30 -31.05 16.45
N TYR A 223 -3.79 -32.27 16.68
CA TYR A 223 -2.61 -32.75 15.98
C TYR A 223 -2.90 -32.98 14.51
N ALA A 224 -4.06 -33.54 14.18
CA ALA A 224 -4.52 -33.72 12.79
C ALA A 224 -4.57 -32.38 12.03
N ILE A 225 -5.17 -31.35 12.65
CA ILE A 225 -5.24 -29.98 12.10
C ILE A 225 -3.83 -29.41 11.87
N ARG A 226 -2.96 -29.46 12.88
CA ARG A 226 -1.58 -28.92 12.78
C ARG A 226 -0.76 -29.61 11.70
N SER A 227 -0.77 -30.94 11.64
CA SER A 227 0.02 -31.69 10.65
C SER A 227 -0.55 -31.61 9.23
N LYS A 228 -1.87 -31.46 9.08
CA LYS A 228 -2.53 -31.28 7.78
C LYS A 228 -2.20 -29.92 7.18
N TYR A 229 -2.38 -28.86 7.95
CA TYR A 229 -2.26 -27.50 7.42
C TYR A 229 -0.84 -26.97 7.46
N ARG A 230 0.00 -27.41 8.42
CA ARG A 230 1.40 -26.95 8.53
C ARG A 230 1.51 -25.43 8.50
N LEU A 231 0.59 -24.77 9.19
CA LEU A 231 0.58 -23.32 9.42
C LEU A 231 1.01 -23.06 10.87
N ARG A 232 1.29 -21.80 11.21
CA ARG A 232 1.60 -21.31 12.56
C ARG A 232 0.38 -21.39 13.50
N ILE A 233 -0.15 -22.60 13.65
CA ILE A 233 -1.26 -22.95 14.52
C ILE A 233 -0.71 -23.17 15.93
N THR A 234 -1.39 -22.62 16.93
CA THR A 234 -0.93 -22.68 18.32
C THR A 234 -1.05 -24.08 18.93
N GLN A 235 -0.40 -24.28 20.07
CA GLN A 235 -0.46 -25.52 20.86
C GLN A 235 -1.67 -25.59 21.80
N ASP A 236 -2.62 -24.66 21.71
CA ASP A 236 -3.82 -24.65 22.54
C ASP A 236 -4.69 -25.90 22.27
N ASP A 237 -5.33 -26.46 23.30
CA ASP A 237 -6.27 -27.58 23.16
C ASP A 237 -7.62 -27.10 22.60
N LEU A 238 -8.37 -27.99 21.93
CA LEU A 238 -9.75 -27.70 21.56
C LEU A 238 -10.62 -27.54 22.80
N LYS A 239 -11.61 -26.67 22.68
CA LYS A 239 -12.70 -26.61 23.66
C LYS A 239 -13.32 -28.00 23.87
N PRO A 240 -13.57 -28.42 25.13
CA PRO A 240 -14.15 -29.73 25.43
C PRO A 240 -15.45 -30.00 24.65
N GLU A 241 -16.27 -28.98 24.44
CA GLU A 241 -17.55 -29.08 23.72
C GLU A 241 -17.35 -29.38 22.23
N ILE A 242 -16.33 -28.78 21.58
CA ILE A 242 -15.99 -29.08 20.19
C ILE A 242 -15.45 -30.49 20.08
N ARG A 243 -14.55 -30.88 20.99
CA ARG A 243 -13.97 -32.23 21.01
C ARG A 243 -15.03 -33.31 21.13
N THR A 244 -15.97 -33.15 22.07
CA THR A 244 -17.08 -34.10 22.24
C THR A 244 -17.93 -34.18 20.98
N TYR A 245 -18.30 -33.04 20.40
CA TYR A 245 -19.08 -33.01 19.16
C TYR A 245 -18.35 -33.68 17.99
N PHE A 246 -17.05 -33.43 17.83
CA PHE A 246 -16.24 -34.07 16.77
C PHE A 246 -16.13 -35.59 16.98
N ASN A 247 -15.98 -36.06 18.22
CA ASN A 247 -15.94 -37.49 18.52
C ASN A 247 -17.27 -38.20 18.22
N GLU A 248 -18.40 -37.51 18.41
CA GLU A 248 -19.75 -38.06 18.19
C GLU A 248 -20.21 -37.97 16.72
N ASN A 249 -19.59 -37.10 15.91
CA ASN A 249 -20.02 -36.83 14.52
C ASN A 249 -18.88 -36.99 13.48
N PRO A 250 -18.36 -38.22 13.24
CA PRO A 250 -17.24 -38.44 12.32
C PRO A 250 -17.48 -37.97 10.87
N ASP A 251 -18.73 -38.05 10.39
CA ASP A 251 -19.10 -37.60 9.04
C ASP A 251 -18.87 -36.10 8.89
N LYS A 252 -19.24 -35.31 9.91
CA LYS A 252 -19.01 -33.86 9.94
C LYS A 252 -17.54 -33.51 10.03
N VAL A 253 -16.78 -34.21 10.86
CA VAL A 253 -15.34 -34.01 10.98
C VAL A 253 -14.61 -34.28 9.67
N SER A 254 -15.11 -35.22 8.86
CA SER A 254 -14.59 -35.49 7.51
C SER A 254 -14.80 -34.32 6.55
N GLU A 255 -15.92 -33.57 6.65
CA GLU A 255 -16.15 -32.34 5.86
C GLU A 255 -15.10 -31.27 6.20
N PHE A 256 -14.80 -31.04 7.49
CA PHE A 256 -13.74 -30.13 7.93
C PHE A 256 -12.35 -30.57 7.46
N PHE A 257 -12.06 -31.87 7.54
CA PHE A 257 -10.76 -32.41 7.14
C PHE A 257 -10.61 -32.53 5.61
N ALA A 258 -11.68 -32.40 4.82
CA ALA A 258 -11.59 -32.34 3.36
C ALA A 258 -11.02 -31.00 2.86
N VAL A 259 -11.15 -29.92 3.64
CA VAL A 259 -10.68 -28.58 3.27
C VAL A 259 -9.16 -28.57 3.06
N SER A 260 -8.71 -28.03 1.92
CA SER A 260 -7.29 -27.94 1.59
C SER A 260 -6.59 -26.80 2.33
N LYS A 261 -5.26 -26.89 2.44
CA LYS A 261 -4.44 -25.79 2.99
C LYS A 261 -4.62 -24.49 2.21
N VAL A 262 -4.68 -24.59 0.87
CA VAL A 262 -4.90 -23.44 -0.03
C VAL A 262 -6.20 -22.72 0.34
N GLN A 263 -7.31 -23.44 0.48
CA GLN A 263 -8.60 -22.86 0.87
C GLN A 263 -8.54 -22.16 2.24
N LEU A 264 -7.91 -22.79 3.23
CA LEU A 264 -7.74 -22.17 4.55
C LEU A 264 -6.89 -20.90 4.48
N VAL A 265 -5.81 -20.88 3.71
CA VAL A 265 -4.95 -19.70 3.55
C VAL A 265 -5.73 -18.55 2.93
N TYR A 266 -6.54 -18.78 1.88
CA TYR A 266 -7.37 -17.72 1.31
C TYR A 266 -8.36 -17.12 2.32
N ILE A 267 -8.96 -17.95 3.19
CA ILE A 267 -9.80 -17.45 4.28
C ILE A 267 -8.97 -16.55 5.22
N LEU A 268 -7.74 -16.95 5.56
CA LEU A 268 -6.86 -16.22 6.48
C LEU A 268 -6.35 -14.88 5.93
N LEU A 269 -6.28 -14.72 4.60
CA LEU A 269 -5.89 -13.45 3.97
C LEU A 269 -6.94 -12.33 4.15
N ASN A 270 -8.16 -12.67 4.58
CA ASN A 270 -9.18 -11.68 4.89
C ASN A 270 -8.83 -10.92 6.18
N LYS A 271 -8.65 -9.59 6.05
CA LYS A 271 -8.26 -8.68 7.15
C LYS A 271 -9.17 -8.75 8.39
N LYS A 272 -10.40 -9.23 8.27
CA LYS A 272 -11.33 -9.43 9.39
C LYS A 272 -10.89 -10.53 10.36
N TYR A 273 -9.99 -11.42 9.95
CA TYR A 273 -9.66 -12.64 10.68
C TYR A 273 -8.26 -12.67 11.29
N HIS A 274 -7.55 -11.54 11.31
CA HIS A 274 -6.22 -11.39 11.89
C HIS A 274 -6.21 -11.59 13.42
N LYS A 275 -5.91 -12.82 13.83
CA LYS A 275 -5.72 -13.26 15.22
C LYS A 275 -4.73 -14.41 15.31
N LYS A 276 -4.28 -14.70 16.53
CA LYS A 276 -3.56 -15.94 16.86
C LYS A 276 -4.38 -17.14 16.37
N LEU A 277 -3.79 -17.97 15.51
CA LEU A 277 -4.47 -19.07 14.83
C LEU A 277 -4.53 -20.31 15.75
N THR A 278 -5.56 -20.42 16.59
CA THR A 278 -5.78 -21.62 17.44
C THR A 278 -6.50 -22.72 16.66
N PRO A 279 -6.47 -24.00 17.11
CA PRO A 279 -7.26 -25.06 16.50
C PRO A 279 -8.76 -24.74 16.45
N ASP A 280 -9.33 -24.19 17.53
CA ASP A 280 -10.73 -23.71 17.55
C ASP A 280 -10.98 -22.67 16.45
N ARG A 281 -10.01 -21.77 16.23
CA ARG A 281 -10.12 -20.72 15.22
C ARG A 281 -10.08 -21.28 13.82
N VAL A 282 -9.25 -22.28 13.55
CA VAL A 282 -9.25 -22.99 12.26
C VAL A 282 -10.64 -23.59 12.00
N ILE A 283 -11.21 -24.28 12.99
CA ILE A 283 -12.56 -24.86 12.88
C ILE A 283 -13.60 -23.78 12.64
N TYR A 284 -13.59 -22.69 13.41
CA TYR A 284 -14.50 -21.57 13.22
C TYR A 284 -14.45 -21.01 11.79
N LEU A 285 -13.24 -20.73 11.29
CA LEU A 285 -13.05 -20.10 9.98
C LEU A 285 -13.52 -21.02 8.85
N ILE A 286 -13.19 -22.31 8.93
CA ILE A 286 -13.67 -23.31 7.98
C ILE A 286 -15.20 -23.44 8.05
N ASN A 287 -15.76 -23.44 9.26
CA ASN A 287 -17.21 -23.54 9.43
C ASN A 287 -17.93 -22.35 8.83
N LYS A 288 -17.40 -21.15 9.08
CA LYS A 288 -18.03 -19.91 8.66
C LYS A 288 -18.06 -19.74 7.14
N GLU A 289 -17.02 -20.17 6.44
CA GLU A 289 -16.83 -19.88 5.02
C GLU A 289 -17.11 -21.08 4.10
N ILE A 290 -17.08 -22.33 4.62
CA ILE A 290 -17.17 -23.55 3.79
C ILE A 290 -18.19 -24.55 4.32
N VAL A 291 -18.06 -25.00 5.58
CA VAL A 291 -18.82 -26.18 6.08
C VAL A 291 -20.23 -25.81 6.55
N HIS A 292 -20.39 -24.64 7.18
CA HIS A 292 -21.67 -24.08 7.63
C HIS A 292 -22.50 -24.98 8.56
N ASP A 293 -21.84 -25.66 9.51
CA ASP A 293 -22.52 -26.42 10.56
C ASP A 293 -23.16 -25.50 11.62
N GLU A 294 -24.45 -25.71 11.90
CA GLU A 294 -25.24 -24.86 12.81
C GLU A 294 -24.80 -24.99 14.28
N TYR A 295 -24.40 -26.18 14.72
CA TYR A 295 -23.98 -26.41 16.10
C TYR A 295 -22.65 -25.71 16.39
N ILE A 296 -21.68 -25.85 15.49
CA ILE A 296 -20.39 -25.15 15.57
C ILE A 296 -20.57 -23.63 15.52
N SER A 297 -21.48 -23.13 14.68
CA SER A 297 -21.81 -21.70 14.61
C SER A 297 -22.34 -21.20 15.96
N GLY A 298 -23.31 -21.91 16.56
CA GLY A 298 -23.87 -21.56 17.87
C GLY A 298 -22.84 -21.56 19.01
N LEU A 299 -21.79 -22.40 18.91
CA LEU A 299 -20.73 -22.49 19.90
C LEU A 299 -19.67 -21.38 19.77
N LEU A 300 -19.28 -21.01 18.54
CA LEU A 300 -18.12 -20.16 18.27
C LEU A 300 -18.46 -18.73 17.80
N ASP A 301 -19.69 -18.44 17.35
CA ASP A 301 -20.08 -17.11 16.86
C ASP A 301 -20.11 -16.03 17.95
N LYS A 302 -20.24 -16.41 19.23
CA LYS A 302 -20.22 -15.48 20.37
C LYS A 302 -18.84 -14.87 20.61
N GLU A 303 -17.79 -15.45 20.05
CA GLU A 303 -16.45 -14.89 20.14
C GLU A 303 -16.23 -13.87 19.01
N GLN A 304 -16.83 -12.68 19.17
CA GLN A 304 -16.45 -11.53 18.36
C GLN A 304 -15.03 -11.10 18.74
N PHE A 305 -14.11 -11.48 17.89
CA PHE A 305 -12.70 -11.44 18.18
C PHE A 305 -12.06 -10.11 17.70
N VAL A 306 -11.90 -9.15 18.62
CA VAL A 306 -11.24 -7.83 18.46
C VAL A 306 -9.78 -7.90 17.98
N ARG A 307 -9.36 -7.01 17.07
CA ARG A 307 -7.96 -6.83 16.58
C ARG A 307 -6.93 -6.83 17.72
N VAL A 308 -5.84 -7.59 17.56
CA VAL A 308 -4.68 -7.53 18.46
C VAL A 308 -3.66 -6.56 17.87
N SER A 309 -3.26 -5.52 18.62
CA SER A 309 -2.12 -4.67 18.26
C SER A 309 -0.82 -5.37 18.70
N ASN A 310 0.07 -5.70 17.77
CA ASN A 310 1.43 -6.12 18.13
C ASN A 310 2.21 -4.88 18.59
N LYS A 311 2.67 -4.88 19.85
CA LYS A 311 3.57 -3.86 20.40
C LYS A 311 4.99 -4.44 20.47
N ASP A 312 5.82 -4.09 19.49
CA ASP A 312 7.26 -4.15 19.68
C ASP A 312 7.67 -2.92 20.50
N ILE A 313 8.05 -3.14 21.77
CA ILE A 313 8.51 -2.08 22.66
C ILE A 313 9.98 -1.81 22.34
N ARG A 314 10.27 -0.73 21.61
CA ARG A 314 11.62 -0.21 21.44
C ARG A 314 12.05 0.51 22.74
N SER A 315 13.25 0.19 23.22
CA SER A 315 13.81 0.61 24.51
C SER A 315 14.57 1.94 24.48
N GLU A 316 14.54 2.68 23.38
CA GLU A 316 15.19 3.99 23.25
C GLU A 316 14.14 5.11 23.17
N VAL A 317 14.23 6.07 24.08
CA VAL A 317 13.33 7.24 24.14
C VAL A 317 13.94 8.36 23.31
N HIS A 318 13.35 8.64 22.15
CA HIS A 318 13.64 9.83 21.37
C HIS A 318 12.57 10.91 21.62
N PRO A 319 12.91 12.21 21.55
CA PRO A 319 11.92 13.28 21.50
C PRO A 319 10.92 13.04 20.35
N LEU A 320 9.66 13.39 20.56
CA LEU A 320 8.68 13.37 19.48
C LEU A 320 9.02 14.47 18.47
N VAL A 321 8.87 14.14 17.19
CA VAL A 321 8.93 15.07 16.07
C VAL A 321 7.50 15.44 15.71
N SER A 322 7.21 16.74 15.67
CA SER A 322 5.90 17.27 15.29
C SER A 322 5.87 17.54 13.78
N ASP A 323 4.99 16.83 13.07
CA ASP A 323 4.77 16.99 11.64
C ASP A 323 3.38 17.56 11.36
N TYR A 324 3.28 18.67 10.62
CA TYR A 324 1.99 19.15 10.11
C TYR A 324 1.47 18.13 9.09
N VAL A 325 0.34 17.51 9.39
CA VAL A 325 -0.32 16.52 8.51
C VAL A 325 -1.54 17.12 7.79
N TYR A 326 -1.97 18.31 8.22
CA TYR A 326 -3.03 19.09 7.59
C TYR A 326 -2.99 20.54 8.08
N ASN A 327 -3.15 21.49 7.17
CA ASN A 327 -3.24 22.92 7.42
C ASN A 327 -4.03 23.55 6.26
N GLN A 328 -5.23 24.06 6.56
CA GLN A 328 -6.09 24.72 5.58
C GLN A 328 -6.75 25.94 6.18
N SER A 329 -6.75 27.04 5.42
CA SER A 329 -7.57 28.23 5.69
C SER A 329 -8.55 28.42 4.53
N ILE A 330 -9.83 28.59 4.83
CA ILE A 330 -10.90 28.70 3.83
C ILE A 330 -12.07 29.52 4.39
N TYR A 331 -12.83 30.19 3.53
CA TYR A 331 -14.03 30.90 3.97
C TYR A 331 -15.23 29.96 4.05
N ILE A 332 -16.19 30.28 4.91
CA ILE A 332 -17.49 29.60 5.01
C ILE A 332 -18.62 30.63 4.90
N ASP A 333 -19.84 30.15 4.64
CA ASP A 333 -21.04 31.01 4.62
C ASP A 333 -21.22 31.74 5.97
N GLY A 334 -21.51 33.04 5.92
CA GLY A 334 -21.79 33.89 7.07
C GLY A 334 -22.90 33.35 7.99
N ASN A 335 -23.88 32.64 7.44
CA ASN A 335 -24.96 32.00 8.20
C ASN A 335 -24.54 30.64 8.79
N GLY A 336 -23.36 30.14 8.44
CA GLY A 336 -22.82 28.84 8.81
C GLY A 336 -22.03 28.80 10.12
N PHE A 337 -21.79 29.96 10.76
CA PHE A 337 -20.95 30.07 11.97
C PHE A 337 -21.38 29.10 13.07
N GLU A 338 -22.64 29.18 13.49
CA GLU A 338 -23.19 28.37 14.57
C GLU A 338 -23.07 26.88 14.27
N ARG A 339 -23.40 26.48 13.04
CA ARG A 339 -23.31 25.08 12.64
C ARG A 339 -21.86 24.58 12.58
N ALA A 340 -20.92 25.40 12.13
CA ALA A 340 -19.51 25.05 12.12
C ALA A 340 -18.95 24.88 13.55
N CYS A 341 -19.34 25.77 14.47
CA CYS A 341 -19.02 25.67 15.88
C CYS A 341 -19.54 24.38 16.51
N GLU A 342 -20.80 24.01 16.26
CA GLU A 342 -21.39 22.75 16.72
C GLU A 342 -20.63 21.53 16.20
N ILE A 343 -20.29 21.50 14.90
CA ILE A 343 -19.56 20.38 14.28
C ILE A 343 -18.17 20.19 14.93
N ILE A 344 -17.46 21.30 15.20
CA ILE A 344 -16.15 21.25 15.88
C ILE A 344 -16.32 20.73 17.30
N TYR A 345 -17.28 21.27 18.07
CA TYR A 345 -17.53 20.87 19.45
C TYR A 345 -17.94 19.39 19.56
N ASP A 346 -18.86 18.93 18.71
CA ASP A 346 -19.30 17.54 18.66
C ASP A 346 -18.14 16.59 18.36
N TRP A 347 -17.25 16.98 17.46
CA TRP A 347 -16.06 16.21 17.14
C TRP A 347 -15.11 16.14 18.35
N VAL A 348 -14.84 17.26 19.02
CA VAL A 348 -14.03 17.27 20.25
C VAL A 348 -14.66 16.41 21.34
N TYR A 349 -15.96 16.57 21.60
CA TYR A 349 -16.70 15.82 22.61
C TYR A 349 -16.56 14.29 22.40
N GLN A 350 -16.65 13.82 21.16
CA GLN A 350 -16.48 12.39 20.84
C GLN A 350 -15.10 11.85 21.21
N HIS A 351 -14.04 12.66 21.09
CA HIS A 351 -12.66 12.25 21.38
C HIS A 351 -12.30 12.47 22.86
N MET A 352 -12.86 13.50 23.51
CA MET A 352 -12.46 13.95 24.84
C MET A 352 -13.34 13.40 25.97
N ASN A 353 -14.64 13.15 25.75
CA ASN A 353 -15.57 12.66 26.78
C ASN A 353 -15.08 11.37 27.50
N PRO A 354 -14.49 10.36 26.82
CA PRO A 354 -13.99 9.17 27.51
C PRO A 354 -12.97 9.48 28.62
N VAL A 355 -12.22 10.59 28.48
CA VAL A 355 -11.22 11.08 29.43
C VAL A 355 -11.83 12.09 30.40
N PHE A 356 -12.57 13.07 29.88
CA PHE A 356 -13.22 14.15 30.63
C PHE A 356 -14.74 13.93 30.69
N LYS A 357 -15.19 12.99 31.51
CA LYS A 357 -16.62 12.63 31.65
C LYS A 357 -17.52 13.79 32.10
N GLN A 358 -16.92 14.81 32.71
CA GLN A 358 -17.59 16.03 33.13
C GLN A 358 -17.86 17.02 31.98
N MET A 359 -17.30 16.79 30.79
CA MET A 359 -17.49 17.65 29.63
C MET A 359 -18.98 17.69 29.24
N PRO A 360 -19.61 18.88 29.12
CA PRO A 360 -21.00 18.99 28.72
C PRO A 360 -21.24 18.52 27.28
N LYS A 361 -22.42 17.95 27.02
CA LYS A 361 -22.80 17.56 25.65
C LYS A 361 -23.21 18.76 24.79
N GLU A 362 -23.80 19.77 25.41
CA GLU A 362 -24.11 21.04 24.75
C GLU A 362 -22.85 21.90 24.68
N MET A 363 -22.73 22.70 23.63
CA MET A 363 -21.56 23.54 23.41
C MET A 363 -21.38 24.57 24.53
N CYS A 364 -20.21 24.59 25.14
CA CYS A 364 -19.78 25.62 26.07
C CYS A 364 -18.27 25.83 26.00
N ASP A 365 -17.79 26.89 26.65
CA ASP A 365 -16.35 27.07 26.85
C ASP A 365 -15.82 25.97 27.77
N VAL A 366 -14.72 25.34 27.37
CA VAL A 366 -14.09 24.26 28.15
C VAL A 366 -12.59 24.46 28.20
N HIS A 367 -11.99 24.16 29.35
CA HIS A 367 -10.54 24.10 29.52
C HIS A 367 -10.21 22.92 30.45
N TYR A 368 -9.72 21.84 29.87
CA TYR A 368 -9.34 20.64 30.61
C TYR A 368 -7.95 20.16 30.20
N GLU A 369 -7.18 19.72 31.18
CA GLU A 369 -5.83 19.22 30.96
C GLU A 369 -5.55 18.05 31.92
N THR A 370 -4.94 17.00 31.39
CA THR A 370 -4.34 15.89 32.13
C THR A 370 -3.19 15.31 31.30
N ILE A 371 -2.49 14.31 31.83
CA ILE A 371 -1.30 13.75 31.17
C ILE A 371 -1.67 13.23 29.78
N GLY A 372 -1.10 13.87 28.75
CA GLY A 372 -1.27 13.50 27.34
C GLY A 372 -2.59 13.94 26.69
N TYR A 373 -3.46 14.64 27.42
CA TYR A 373 -4.74 15.14 26.90
C TYR A 373 -4.95 16.59 27.32
N LYS A 374 -5.29 17.43 26.35
CA LYS A 374 -5.65 18.83 26.57
C LYS A 374 -6.79 19.20 25.65
N VAL A 375 -7.73 19.99 26.14
CA VAL A 375 -8.77 20.61 25.32
C VAL A 375 -9.05 22.01 25.83
N ASP A 376 -8.98 22.98 24.93
CA ASP A 376 -9.38 24.36 25.14
C ASP A 376 -10.35 24.74 24.02
N ILE A 377 -11.56 25.14 24.39
CA ILE A 377 -12.54 25.71 23.46
C ILE A 377 -13.05 27.00 24.06
N THR A 378 -12.97 28.07 23.28
CA THR A 378 -13.56 29.37 23.61
C THR A 378 -14.40 29.86 22.44
N LYS A 379 -15.65 30.21 22.68
CA LYS A 379 -16.55 30.84 21.70
C LYS A 379 -16.93 32.25 22.13
N LYS A 380 -16.73 33.21 21.25
CA LYS A 380 -17.26 34.58 21.35
C LYS A 380 -18.14 34.89 20.15
N ASP A 381 -18.71 36.09 20.11
CA ASP A 381 -19.49 36.54 18.96
C ASP A 381 -18.62 36.49 17.70
N LYS A 382 -19.02 35.61 16.75
CA LYS A 382 -18.31 35.32 15.49
C LYS A 382 -16.83 34.93 15.59
N GLU A 383 -16.40 34.48 16.77
CA GLU A 383 -15.05 33.95 16.98
C GLU A 383 -15.10 32.59 17.70
N LEU A 384 -14.34 31.63 17.19
CA LEU A 384 -14.11 30.34 17.82
C LEU A 384 -12.62 30.07 17.88
N TYR A 385 -12.16 29.57 19.02
CA TYR A 385 -10.85 28.96 19.18
C TYR A 385 -11.03 27.56 19.75
N MET A 386 -10.36 26.59 19.13
CA MET A 386 -10.26 25.21 19.60
C MET A 386 -8.80 24.76 19.51
N ASP A 387 -8.26 24.23 20.60
CA ASP A 387 -6.97 23.56 20.68
C ASP A 387 -7.15 22.24 21.45
N MET A 388 -6.89 21.13 20.78
CA MET A 388 -7.10 19.79 21.32
C MET A 388 -5.87 18.90 21.10
N GLN A 389 -5.37 18.32 22.18
CA GLN A 389 -4.30 17.32 22.18
C GLN A 389 -4.83 16.01 22.75
N HIS A 390 -4.51 14.88 22.10
CA HIS A 390 -4.83 13.55 22.63
C HIS A 390 -3.85 12.47 22.19
N ILE A 391 -3.73 11.44 23.02
CA ILE A 391 -2.98 10.23 22.66
C ILE A 391 -3.81 9.41 21.67
N SER A 392 -3.18 8.92 20.60
CA SER A 392 -3.82 8.05 19.62
C SER A 392 -4.25 6.72 20.26
N CYS A 393 -5.50 6.32 20.04
CA CYS A 393 -6.00 5.00 20.44
C CYS A 393 -5.63 3.90 19.43
N ASP A 394 -5.32 4.29 18.19
CA ASP A 394 -5.07 3.37 17.08
C ASP A 394 -3.58 3.16 16.80
N GLU A 395 -2.75 4.18 17.06
CA GLU A 395 -1.32 4.19 16.74
C GLU A 395 -0.47 4.36 18.01
N PRO A 396 0.25 3.32 18.47
CA PRO A 396 1.10 3.41 19.65
C PRO A 396 2.20 4.48 19.51
N GLY A 397 2.34 5.33 20.51
CA GLY A 397 3.40 6.36 20.55
C GLY A 397 3.13 7.59 19.69
N VAL A 398 1.88 7.78 19.24
CA VAL A 398 1.44 8.95 18.49
C VAL A 398 0.60 9.87 19.38
N ILE A 399 0.90 11.16 19.36
CA ILE A 399 0.07 12.21 19.95
C ILE A 399 -0.46 13.07 18.80
N TRP A 400 -1.77 13.31 18.80
CA TRP A 400 -2.44 14.17 17.84
C TRP A 400 -2.70 15.53 18.47
N HIS A 401 -2.39 16.58 17.73
CA HIS A 401 -2.71 17.95 18.09
C HIS A 401 -3.51 18.59 16.96
N SER A 402 -4.78 18.90 17.22
CA SER A 402 -5.66 19.56 16.27
C SER A 402 -6.03 20.94 16.78
N ARG A 403 -5.98 21.95 15.92
CA ARG A 403 -6.52 23.28 16.23
C ARG A 403 -7.51 23.72 15.17
N ALA A 404 -8.52 24.48 15.59
CA ALA A 404 -9.42 25.15 14.68
C ALA A 404 -9.70 26.57 15.17
N THR A 405 -9.74 27.52 14.25
CA THR A 405 -10.20 28.87 14.54
C THR A 405 -11.24 29.30 13.51
N ILE A 406 -12.24 30.04 13.97
CA ILE A 406 -13.19 30.73 13.11
C ILE A 406 -13.19 32.18 13.54
N HIS A 407 -13.07 33.11 12.59
CA HIS A 407 -13.19 34.54 12.86
C HIS A 407 -13.74 35.26 11.63
N GLU A 408 -14.42 36.39 11.85
CA GLU A 408 -14.86 37.26 10.75
C GLU A 408 -13.74 38.24 10.35
N ASP A 409 -13.43 38.30 9.06
CA ASP A 409 -12.53 39.30 8.48
C ASP A 409 -13.25 40.17 7.42
N ASN A 410 -12.51 40.98 6.68
CA ASN A 410 -13.08 41.89 5.66
C ASN A 410 -13.70 41.16 4.45
N VAL A 411 -13.45 39.86 4.29
CA VAL A 411 -13.93 39.04 3.17
C VAL A 411 -15.10 38.15 3.62
N GLY A 412 -15.04 37.59 4.83
CA GLY A 412 -16.11 36.79 5.41
C GLY A 412 -15.67 36.02 6.66
N LEU A 413 -16.38 34.92 6.96
CA LEU A 413 -15.99 34.03 8.05
C LEU A 413 -14.85 33.11 7.59
N MET A 414 -13.65 33.34 8.13
CA MET A 414 -12.46 32.54 7.87
C MET A 414 -12.40 31.37 8.85
N LEU A 415 -12.43 30.15 8.33
CA LEU A 415 -12.13 28.92 9.04
C LEU A 415 -10.67 28.53 8.79
N HIS A 416 -9.91 28.36 9.86
CA HIS A 416 -8.60 27.73 9.85
C HIS A 416 -8.67 26.41 10.60
N GLY A 417 -8.15 25.34 10.00
CA GLY A 417 -8.04 24.04 10.62
C GLY A 417 -6.66 23.45 10.40
N GLU A 418 -6.06 22.97 11.47
CA GLU A 418 -4.75 22.31 11.44
C GLU A 418 -4.77 21.01 12.24
N ASN A 419 -3.91 20.09 11.82
CA ASN A 419 -3.69 18.82 12.48
C ASN A 419 -2.19 18.49 12.43
N ILE A 420 -1.64 18.13 13.57
CA ILE A 420 -0.23 17.88 13.80
C ILE A 420 -0.12 16.48 14.40
N CYS A 421 0.81 15.70 13.86
CA CYS A 421 1.13 14.36 14.33
C CYS A 421 2.49 14.40 15.03
N GLU A 422 2.54 14.02 16.31
CA GLU A 422 3.78 13.94 17.07
C GLU A 422 4.18 12.48 17.28
N THR A 423 5.32 12.07 16.73
CA THR A 423 5.79 10.68 16.78
C THR A 423 7.30 10.59 16.94
N MET A 424 7.82 9.43 17.37
CA MET A 424 9.27 9.23 17.54
C MET A 424 10.06 9.20 16.23
N ASN A 425 9.42 9.07 15.07
CA ASN A 425 10.10 9.12 13.78
C ASN A 425 9.23 9.89 12.77
N SER A 426 9.74 10.98 12.18
CA SER A 426 9.13 11.60 10.98
C SER A 426 9.19 10.58 9.84
N ARG A 427 8.21 9.68 9.77
CA ARG A 427 8.30 8.46 8.96
C ARG A 427 7.48 8.48 7.68
N GLU A 428 6.59 9.43 7.47
CA GLU A 428 5.81 9.56 6.24
C GLU A 428 5.04 10.88 6.29
N ARG A 429 5.08 11.68 5.23
CA ARG A 429 4.15 12.80 5.07
C ARG A 429 2.74 12.25 4.86
N ARG A 430 2.01 12.02 5.94
CA ARG A 430 0.63 11.54 5.88
C ARG A 430 -0.31 12.74 5.87
N TYR A 431 -1.06 12.92 4.80
CA TYR A 431 -2.18 13.85 4.82
C TYR A 431 -3.29 13.29 5.73
N ASN A 432 -3.65 14.02 6.78
CA ASN A 432 -4.72 13.65 7.71
C ASN A 432 -5.60 14.86 8.04
N ARG A 433 -6.64 15.03 7.23
CA ARG A 433 -7.68 16.05 7.44
C ARG A 433 -8.60 15.66 8.61
N PRO A 434 -8.75 16.52 9.64
CA PRO A 434 -9.73 16.31 10.69
C PRO A 434 -11.16 16.14 10.16
N LYS A 435 -11.93 15.25 10.77
CA LYS A 435 -13.30 14.95 10.34
C LYS A 435 -14.19 16.19 10.35
N PHE A 436 -14.02 17.07 11.34
CA PHE A 436 -14.82 18.31 11.42
C PHE A 436 -14.66 19.20 10.17
N MET A 437 -13.47 19.29 9.56
CA MET A 437 -13.28 20.07 8.32
C MET A 437 -14.12 19.49 7.17
N ARG A 438 -14.14 18.16 7.03
CA ARG A 438 -14.98 17.50 6.03
C ARG A 438 -16.46 17.71 6.31
N ASP A 439 -16.86 17.59 7.57
CA ASP A 439 -18.27 17.70 7.96
C ASP A 439 -18.78 19.14 7.80
N ILE A 440 -17.94 20.16 8.03
CA ILE A 440 -18.25 21.57 7.72
C ILE A 440 -18.40 21.77 6.21
N TYR A 441 -17.47 21.25 5.39
CA TYR A 441 -17.61 21.33 3.93
C TYR A 441 -18.95 20.75 3.44
N ASN A 442 -19.36 19.60 3.98
CA ASN A 442 -20.60 18.94 3.59
C ASN A 442 -21.87 19.67 4.06
N GLN A 443 -21.86 20.20 5.30
CA GLN A 443 -23.08 20.73 5.93
C GLN A 443 -23.23 22.25 5.85
N VAL A 444 -22.13 22.97 5.73
CA VAL A 444 -22.08 24.44 5.68
C VAL A 444 -21.64 24.92 4.29
N GLY A 445 -20.69 24.21 3.67
CA GLY A 445 -20.07 24.64 2.42
C GLY A 445 -18.90 25.59 2.65
N TYR A 446 -17.98 25.58 1.70
CA TYR A 446 -16.83 26.48 1.64
C TYR A 446 -17.07 27.59 0.63
N ILE A 447 -16.35 28.69 0.78
CA ILE A 447 -16.32 29.80 -0.15
C ILE A 447 -14.86 30.02 -0.56
N ASP A 448 -14.61 30.05 -1.86
CA ASP A 448 -13.31 30.38 -2.43
C ASP A 448 -13.50 31.26 -3.66
N CYS A 449 -12.76 32.37 -3.76
CA CYS A 449 -12.90 33.36 -4.84
C CYS A 449 -14.36 33.83 -5.05
N GLY A 450 -15.11 34.03 -3.95
CA GLY A 450 -16.53 34.40 -3.99
C GLY A 450 -17.48 33.31 -4.51
N ARG A 451 -16.99 32.08 -4.73
CA ARG A 451 -17.79 30.94 -5.22
C ARG A 451 -18.07 29.97 -4.09
N THR A 452 -19.33 29.59 -3.94
CA THR A 452 -19.75 28.57 -2.98
C THR A 452 -19.42 27.16 -3.50
N LEU A 453 -18.73 26.39 -2.67
CA LEU A 453 -18.37 25.00 -2.86
C LEU A 453 -19.14 24.18 -1.82
N GLY A 454 -20.08 23.36 -2.27
CA GLY A 454 -20.83 22.44 -1.41
C GLY A 454 -20.96 21.07 -2.06
N GLU A 455 -21.83 20.23 -1.50
CA GLU A 455 -22.10 18.85 -1.96
C GLU A 455 -22.89 18.83 -3.29
N ASN A 456 -22.30 19.39 -4.36
CA ASN A 456 -22.76 19.22 -5.73
C ASN A 456 -21.97 18.08 -6.36
N VAL A 457 -22.67 16.99 -6.71
CA VAL A 457 -22.05 15.75 -7.20
C VAL A 457 -21.33 15.93 -8.55
N LYS A 458 -21.82 16.84 -9.40
CA LYS A 458 -21.29 17.03 -10.76
C LYS A 458 -20.16 18.05 -10.86
N ALA A 459 -19.12 17.75 -11.62
CA ALA A 459 -18.10 18.71 -12.03
C ALA A 459 -18.73 19.85 -12.86
N ARG A 460 -18.29 21.08 -12.62
CA ARG A 460 -18.84 22.27 -13.30
C ARG A 460 -18.02 22.56 -14.56
N MET A 461 -18.69 22.76 -15.69
CA MET A 461 -18.05 23.28 -16.90
C MET A 461 -17.78 24.78 -16.78
N VAL A 462 -16.62 25.24 -17.26
CA VAL A 462 -16.19 26.65 -17.22
C VAL A 462 -15.72 27.13 -18.58
N SER A 463 -15.95 28.43 -18.83
CA SER A 463 -15.39 29.15 -19.98
C SER A 463 -13.98 29.69 -19.67
N TYR A 464 -13.23 30.10 -20.69
CA TYR A 464 -11.89 30.65 -20.49
C TYR A 464 -11.86 31.89 -19.59
N PRO A 465 -12.75 32.90 -19.77
CA PRO A 465 -12.75 34.06 -18.89
C PRO A 465 -13.03 33.69 -17.42
N GLU A 466 -13.97 32.76 -17.18
CA GLU A 466 -14.27 32.31 -15.82
C GLU A 466 -13.11 31.56 -15.16
N LEU A 467 -12.35 30.79 -15.94
CA LEU A 467 -11.15 30.10 -15.47
C LEU A 467 -10.03 31.10 -15.20
N TYR A 468 -9.81 32.05 -16.11
CA TYR A 468 -8.81 33.10 -15.96
C TYR A 468 -9.04 33.94 -14.71
N ASP A 469 -10.29 34.40 -14.50
CA ASP A 469 -10.67 35.14 -13.30
C ASP A 469 -10.43 34.34 -12.02
N LEU A 470 -10.67 33.01 -12.05
CA LEU A 470 -10.42 32.14 -10.90
C LEU A 470 -8.93 31.96 -10.61
N VAL A 471 -8.12 31.78 -11.66
CA VAL A 471 -6.66 31.57 -11.54
C VAL A 471 -5.96 32.83 -11.02
N GLU A 472 -6.39 34.01 -11.49
CA GLU A 472 -5.81 35.31 -11.13
C GLU A 472 -6.37 35.91 -9.82
N ASP A 473 -7.40 35.30 -9.23
CA ASP A 473 -7.99 35.78 -7.98
C ASP A 473 -6.98 35.65 -6.81
N LYS A 474 -6.61 36.79 -6.22
CA LYS A 474 -5.66 36.87 -5.11
C LYS A 474 -6.19 36.29 -3.80
N THR A 475 -7.50 36.09 -3.70
CA THR A 475 -8.16 35.50 -2.54
C THR A 475 -8.21 33.98 -2.59
N ARG A 476 -7.80 33.36 -3.71
CA ARG A 476 -7.77 31.92 -3.92
C ARG A 476 -7.02 31.19 -2.83
N LYS A 477 -7.68 30.23 -2.18
CA LYS A 477 -7.12 29.34 -1.16
C LYS A 477 -7.00 27.90 -1.63
N LEU A 478 -7.74 27.50 -2.66
CA LEU A 478 -7.75 26.14 -3.17
C LEU A 478 -7.02 26.02 -4.53
N PRO A 479 -6.39 24.86 -4.79
CA PRO A 479 -5.92 24.56 -6.13
C PRO A 479 -7.07 24.40 -7.12
N ILE A 480 -6.75 24.51 -8.41
CA ILE A 480 -7.71 24.37 -9.51
C ILE A 480 -7.25 23.21 -10.38
N ILE A 481 -8.18 22.31 -10.68
CA ILE A 481 -7.99 21.18 -11.58
C ILE A 481 -9.01 21.31 -12.69
N VAL A 482 -8.53 21.32 -13.93
CA VAL A 482 -9.35 21.37 -15.13
C VAL A 482 -9.11 20.09 -15.93
N LEU A 483 -10.20 19.38 -16.21
CA LEU A 483 -10.21 18.20 -17.09
C LEU A 483 -10.60 18.64 -18.50
N VAL A 484 -9.76 18.29 -19.47
CA VAL A 484 -9.98 18.61 -20.88
C VAL A 484 -10.42 17.37 -21.63
N LYS A 485 -11.45 17.51 -22.46
CA LYS A 485 -11.98 16.41 -23.26
C LYS A 485 -11.10 16.16 -24.50
N PRO A 486 -10.69 14.91 -24.80
CA PRO A 486 -9.98 14.57 -26.03
C PRO A 486 -10.91 14.73 -27.25
N ASP A 487 -10.35 15.02 -28.43
CA ASP A 487 -11.16 15.08 -29.67
C ASP A 487 -11.54 13.67 -30.15
N ILE A 488 -10.62 12.72 -30.00
CA ILE A 488 -10.88 11.30 -30.22
C ILE A 488 -11.13 10.65 -28.86
N ILE A 489 -12.40 10.36 -28.58
CA ILE A 489 -12.83 9.73 -27.32
C ILE A 489 -12.57 8.21 -27.41
N PRO A 490 -11.72 7.62 -26.54
CA PRO A 490 -11.57 6.17 -26.45
C PRO A 490 -12.89 5.50 -26.06
N GLU A 491 -13.13 4.27 -26.51
CA GLU A 491 -14.38 3.55 -26.25
C GLU A 491 -14.68 3.38 -24.75
N TRP A 492 -13.65 3.09 -23.95
CA TRP A 492 -13.77 2.99 -22.48
C TRP A 492 -14.08 4.34 -21.80
N ALA A 493 -13.69 5.47 -22.40
CA ALA A 493 -13.90 6.80 -21.82
C ALA A 493 -15.36 7.26 -21.98
N LEU A 494 -16.18 6.56 -22.78
CA LEU A 494 -17.60 6.84 -22.91
C LEU A 494 -18.34 6.70 -21.58
N ASP A 495 -17.89 5.79 -20.71
CA ASP A 495 -18.43 5.62 -19.36
C ASP A 495 -18.11 6.81 -18.43
N PHE A 496 -17.15 7.66 -18.81
CA PHE A 496 -16.70 8.84 -18.06
C PHE A 496 -17.13 10.16 -18.74
N ASP A 497 -18.27 10.17 -19.42
CA ASP A 497 -18.77 11.30 -20.23
C ASP A 497 -17.79 11.75 -21.34
N GLY A 498 -16.90 10.84 -21.75
CA GLY A 498 -15.87 11.06 -22.77
C GLY A 498 -14.60 11.73 -22.27
N TYR A 499 -14.41 11.90 -20.96
CA TYR A 499 -13.15 12.35 -20.37
C TYR A 499 -12.23 11.16 -20.07
N ILE A 500 -10.92 11.39 -20.05
CA ILE A 500 -9.92 10.38 -19.68
C ILE A 500 -10.00 10.02 -18.18
N ILE A 501 -10.63 10.87 -17.36
CA ILE A 501 -10.82 10.68 -15.91
C ILE A 501 -12.27 10.94 -15.54
N GLU A 502 -12.80 10.15 -14.59
CA GLU A 502 -14.16 10.33 -14.09
C GLU A 502 -14.25 11.58 -13.20
N ALA A 503 -14.68 12.70 -13.80
CA ALA A 503 -14.71 14.03 -13.19
C ALA A 503 -15.46 14.07 -11.85
N ASP A 504 -16.60 13.39 -11.78
CA ASP A 504 -17.48 13.40 -10.60
C ASP A 504 -16.93 12.58 -9.43
N ILE A 505 -16.23 11.47 -9.69
CA ILE A 505 -15.51 10.76 -8.63
C ILE A 505 -14.30 11.57 -8.19
N LEU A 506 -13.55 12.18 -9.11
CA LEU A 506 -12.43 13.05 -8.74
C LEU A 506 -12.89 14.20 -7.85
N LYS A 507 -13.97 14.89 -8.22
CA LYS A 507 -14.58 15.95 -7.40
C LYS A 507 -14.94 15.48 -6.00
N ARG A 508 -15.61 14.31 -5.89
CA ARG A 508 -15.93 13.71 -4.58
C ARG A 508 -14.67 13.37 -3.77
N THR A 509 -13.63 12.90 -4.44
CA THR A 509 -12.36 12.54 -3.81
C THR A 509 -11.60 13.76 -3.28
N LEU A 510 -11.73 14.90 -3.97
CA LEU A 510 -11.11 16.19 -3.62
C LEU A 510 -12.06 17.18 -2.94
N SER A 511 -13.20 16.69 -2.44
CA SER A 511 -14.21 17.46 -1.72
C SER A 511 -13.58 18.36 -0.66
N GLY A 512 -13.67 19.68 -0.85
CA GLY A 512 -13.18 20.69 0.09
C GLY A 512 -11.68 20.99 0.05
N ILE A 513 -10.92 20.39 -0.89
CA ILE A 513 -9.46 20.61 -1.05
C ILE A 513 -9.03 21.01 -2.45
N GLY A 514 -9.96 21.27 -3.36
CA GLY A 514 -9.67 21.77 -4.71
C GLY A 514 -10.93 22.06 -5.51
N HIS A 515 -10.79 22.93 -6.52
CA HIS A 515 -11.79 23.09 -7.58
C HIS A 515 -11.57 22.00 -8.63
N VAL A 516 -12.59 21.19 -8.91
CA VAL A 516 -12.58 20.23 -10.02
C VAL A 516 -13.58 20.69 -11.06
N LEU A 517 -13.05 21.09 -12.22
CA LEU A 517 -13.76 21.75 -13.30
C LEU A 517 -13.55 20.99 -14.62
N THR A 518 -14.48 21.15 -15.55
CA THR A 518 -14.31 20.77 -16.95
C THR A 518 -14.32 22.04 -17.80
N CYS A 519 -13.75 22.03 -19.00
CA CYS A 519 -13.75 23.21 -19.88
C CYS A 519 -14.69 23.05 -21.08
N ASP A 520 -15.23 24.16 -21.58
CA ASP A 520 -15.91 24.22 -22.88
C ASP A 520 -14.92 24.26 -24.06
N GLU A 521 -15.43 24.22 -25.29
CA GLU A 521 -14.61 24.21 -26.51
C GLU A 521 -13.79 25.50 -26.73
N ASP A 522 -14.32 26.66 -26.37
CA ASP A 522 -13.57 27.94 -26.45
C ASP A 522 -12.39 27.93 -25.46
N CYS A 523 -12.63 27.44 -24.24
CA CYS A 523 -11.62 27.29 -23.22
C CYS A 523 -10.55 26.28 -23.62
N LYS A 524 -10.95 25.11 -24.14
CA LYS A 524 -10.01 24.12 -24.71
C LYS A 524 -9.13 24.74 -25.79
N THR A 525 -9.73 25.46 -26.73
CA THR A 525 -9.02 26.10 -27.86
C THR A 525 -7.97 27.08 -27.36
N ARG A 526 -8.35 28.00 -26.47
CA ARG A 526 -7.43 29.03 -25.92
C ARG A 526 -6.33 28.43 -25.05
N LEU A 527 -6.63 27.38 -24.28
CA LEU A 527 -5.61 26.64 -23.54
C LEU A 527 -4.61 25.98 -24.50
N GLY A 528 -5.10 25.39 -25.60
CA GLY A 528 -4.27 24.83 -26.66
C GLY A 528 -3.39 25.86 -27.37
N GLU A 529 -3.90 27.06 -27.65
CA GLU A 529 -3.11 28.17 -28.21
C GLU A 529 -1.95 28.59 -27.30
N TYR A 530 -2.17 28.57 -25.98
CA TYR A 530 -1.20 29.03 -25.00
C TYR A 530 -0.17 27.97 -24.60
N PHE A 531 -0.59 26.71 -24.44
CA PHE A 531 0.25 25.62 -23.92
C PHE A 531 0.66 24.57 -24.95
N GLY A 532 0.06 24.59 -26.14
CA GLY A 532 0.20 23.57 -27.19
C GLY A 532 -1.01 22.64 -27.23
N ALA A 533 -1.68 22.54 -28.38
CA ALA A 533 -2.90 21.76 -28.55
C ALA A 533 -2.68 20.26 -28.27
N ASP A 534 -1.54 19.72 -28.70
CA ASP A 534 -1.10 18.34 -28.49
C ASP A 534 -0.93 17.98 -27.00
N LYS A 535 -0.60 18.96 -26.17
CA LYS A 535 -0.40 18.75 -24.72
C LYS A 535 -1.66 18.90 -23.88
N VAL A 536 -2.66 19.60 -24.42
CA VAL A 536 -3.90 19.94 -23.74
C VAL A 536 -5.01 18.94 -24.07
N GLU A 537 -4.95 18.31 -25.23
CA GLU A 537 -5.92 17.29 -25.64
C GLU A 537 -5.93 16.10 -24.66
N GLY A 538 -7.11 15.82 -24.07
CA GLY A 538 -7.28 14.75 -23.09
C GLY A 538 -6.49 14.93 -21.78
N ALA A 539 -5.96 16.13 -21.53
CA ALA A 539 -5.06 16.39 -20.42
C ALA A 539 -5.78 16.81 -19.12
N VAL A 540 -5.03 16.76 -18.04
CA VAL A 540 -5.43 17.31 -16.73
C VAL A 540 -4.49 18.46 -16.40
N LEU A 541 -5.06 19.66 -16.23
CA LEU A 541 -4.30 20.84 -15.86
C LEU A 541 -4.52 21.14 -14.38
N TYR A 542 -3.44 21.28 -13.64
CA TYR A 542 -3.44 21.44 -12.18
C TYR A 542 -2.66 22.70 -11.78
N TRP A 543 -3.38 23.71 -11.31
CA TRP A 543 -2.83 24.91 -10.71
C TRP A 543 -2.76 24.75 -9.19
N THR A 544 -1.56 24.83 -8.63
CA THR A 544 -1.37 24.89 -7.18
C THR A 544 -1.96 26.19 -6.61
N LYS A 545 -2.17 26.23 -5.29
CA LYS A 545 -2.77 27.38 -4.58
C LYS A 545 -2.01 28.69 -4.80
N ASN A 546 -0.70 28.62 -5.05
CA ASN A 546 0.21 29.77 -5.18
C ASN A 546 0.79 29.94 -6.60
N SER A 547 0.28 29.24 -7.61
CA SER A 547 0.78 29.32 -8.99
C SER A 547 -0.34 29.65 -9.97
N ASN A 548 -0.05 30.58 -10.88
CA ASN A 548 -0.93 30.90 -12.01
C ASN A 548 -0.56 30.09 -13.28
N SER A 549 0.54 29.33 -13.21
CA SER A 549 0.92 28.36 -14.25
C SER A 549 0.49 26.95 -13.85
N PRO A 550 -0.19 26.20 -14.73
CA PRO A 550 -0.58 24.83 -14.46
C PRO A 550 0.60 23.87 -14.60
N LYS A 551 0.57 22.79 -13.83
CA LYS A 551 1.19 21.53 -14.21
C LYS A 551 0.23 20.83 -15.18
N ILE A 552 0.73 20.43 -16.34
CA ILE A 552 -0.05 19.75 -17.36
C ILE A 552 0.33 18.27 -17.32
N TYR A 553 -0.66 17.42 -17.07
CA TYR A 553 -0.54 15.97 -17.20
C TYR A 553 -1.20 15.58 -18.52
N SER A 554 -0.39 15.26 -19.52
CA SER A 554 -0.90 14.84 -20.83
C SER A 554 -1.65 13.51 -20.73
N MET A 555 -2.42 13.17 -21.76
CA MET A 555 -3.07 11.86 -21.85
C MET A 555 -2.06 10.72 -21.72
N ASP A 556 -0.85 10.90 -22.28
CA ASP A 556 0.27 9.97 -22.14
C ASP A 556 0.75 9.82 -20.70
N ASP A 557 0.79 10.91 -19.91
CA ASP A 557 1.20 10.88 -18.50
C ASP A 557 0.16 10.18 -17.61
N ILE A 558 -1.12 10.35 -17.96
CA ILE A 558 -2.24 9.68 -17.29
C ILE A 558 -2.20 8.18 -17.60
N ASN A 559 -2.04 7.81 -18.87
CA ASN A 559 -1.85 6.42 -19.31
C ASN A 559 -0.54 5.79 -18.79
N LYS A 560 0.42 6.59 -18.31
CA LYS A 560 1.64 6.10 -17.65
C LYS A 560 1.53 6.06 -16.13
N SER A 561 0.37 6.38 -15.56
CA SER A 561 0.19 6.33 -14.11
C SER A 561 -0.24 4.92 -13.68
N TYR A 562 0.58 4.26 -12.85
CA TYR A 562 0.41 2.85 -12.52
C TYR A 562 0.30 2.56 -11.02
N PHE A 563 -0.71 1.74 -10.68
CA PHE A 563 -0.79 0.78 -9.59
C PHE A 563 -0.59 1.22 -8.12
N GLU A 564 -1.69 1.14 -7.36
CA GLU A 564 -1.70 1.01 -5.90
C GLU A 564 -2.20 -0.40 -5.58
N GLU A 565 -1.38 -1.22 -4.91
CA GLU A 565 -1.64 -2.61 -4.46
C GLU A 565 -3.03 -3.19 -4.81
N THR A 566 -3.06 -4.22 -5.66
CA THR A 566 -4.29 -4.93 -6.00
C THR A 566 -4.96 -5.36 -4.71
N SER A 567 -6.19 -4.89 -4.49
CA SER A 567 -7.06 -5.54 -3.51
C SER A 567 -8.23 -6.24 -4.15
N HIS A 568 -8.58 -5.96 -5.41
CA HIS A 568 -9.59 -6.70 -6.19
C HIS A 568 -9.34 -6.54 -7.70
N SER A 569 -9.68 -7.57 -8.48
CA SER A 569 -9.59 -7.63 -9.95
C SER A 569 -10.38 -6.52 -10.63
N VAL A 570 -9.75 -5.74 -11.52
CA VAL A 570 -10.41 -4.79 -12.40
C VAL A 570 -9.65 -4.74 -13.74
N GLU A 571 -10.38 -4.56 -14.84
CA GLU A 571 -9.89 -4.40 -16.22
C GLU A 571 -8.77 -3.36 -16.34
N ASP A 572 -7.75 -3.67 -17.15
CA ASP A 572 -6.51 -2.89 -17.32
C ASP A 572 -6.75 -1.40 -17.67
N ASP A 573 -7.78 -1.08 -18.45
CA ASP A 573 -8.07 0.29 -18.90
C ASP A 573 -8.64 1.20 -17.79
N ILE A 574 -9.25 0.62 -16.75
CA ILE A 574 -9.79 1.35 -15.57
C ILE A 574 -8.67 1.63 -14.55
N GLU A 575 -7.54 0.91 -14.60
CA GLU A 575 -6.44 1.02 -13.63
C GLU A 575 -5.70 2.36 -13.72
N TYR A 576 -5.48 2.87 -14.94
CA TYR A 576 -4.75 4.13 -15.19
C TYR A 576 -5.49 5.33 -14.61
N GLU A 577 -6.79 5.39 -14.84
CA GLU A 577 -7.67 6.43 -14.31
C GLU A 577 -7.59 6.47 -12.78
N LYS A 578 -7.77 5.32 -12.14
CA LYS A 578 -7.77 5.22 -10.68
C LYS A 578 -6.40 5.57 -10.12
N ALA A 579 -5.33 5.00 -10.66
CA ALA A 579 -3.96 5.25 -10.23
C ALA A 579 -3.60 6.73 -10.37
N PHE A 580 -3.97 7.36 -11.49
CA PHE A 580 -3.76 8.79 -11.68
C PHE A 580 -4.61 9.62 -10.71
N ARG A 581 -5.90 9.31 -10.48
CA ARG A 581 -6.72 10.04 -9.50
C ARG A 581 -6.13 9.98 -8.10
N TYR A 582 -5.62 8.83 -7.68
CA TYR A 582 -4.94 8.73 -6.38
C TYR A 582 -3.66 9.57 -6.36
N ARG A 583 -2.80 9.44 -7.37
CA ARG A 583 -1.59 10.26 -7.50
C ARG A 583 -1.90 11.76 -7.47
N LEU A 584 -2.94 12.19 -8.18
CA LEU A 584 -3.38 13.58 -8.22
C LEU A 584 -3.93 14.03 -6.87
N ARG A 585 -4.74 13.19 -6.21
CA ARG A 585 -5.23 13.46 -4.85
C ARG A 585 -4.09 13.68 -3.88
N GLU A 586 -3.04 12.88 -3.98
CA GLU A 586 -1.88 13.01 -3.13
C GLU A 586 -1.09 14.29 -3.42
N ALA A 587 -0.88 14.62 -4.69
CA ALA A 587 -0.26 15.87 -5.09
C ALA A 587 -1.02 17.10 -4.55
N VAL A 588 -2.36 17.08 -4.62
CA VAL A 588 -3.23 18.11 -4.04
C VAL A 588 -3.12 18.13 -2.51
N SER A 589 -3.13 16.95 -1.89
CA SER A 589 -3.05 16.81 -0.44
C SER A 589 -1.75 17.39 0.13
N GLU A 590 -0.62 17.25 -0.58
CA GLU A 590 0.66 17.84 -0.19
C GLU A 590 0.62 19.37 -0.04
N GLU A 591 -0.29 20.06 -0.71
CA GLU A 591 -0.44 21.51 -0.57
C GLU A 591 -0.95 21.93 0.81
N PHE A 592 -1.51 20.99 1.57
CA PHE A 592 -2.07 21.19 2.91
C PHE A 592 -1.20 20.56 4.00
N VAL A 593 -0.04 20.01 3.69
CA VAL A 593 0.90 19.37 4.65
C VAL A 593 2.14 20.25 4.87
N ARG A 594 2.17 21.45 4.27
CA ARG A 594 3.33 22.36 4.26
C ARG A 594 3.06 23.68 4.94
#